data_AF-A0A382S0X8-F1
#
_entry.id   AF-A0A382S0X8-F1
#
_cell.length_a   1.000
_cell.length_b   1.000
_cell.length_c   1.000
_cell.angle_alpha   90.00
_cell.angle_beta   90.00
_cell.angle_gamma   90.00
#
_symmetry.space_group_name_H-M   'P 1'
#
loop_
_entity.id
_entity.type
_entity.pdbx_description
1 polymer ?
#
loop_
_entity_poly.entity_id
_entity_poly.type
_entity_poly.pdbx_seq_one_letter_code
_entity_poly.pdbx_strand_id
1 'polypeptide(L)'
;MSNLTDRIVEEQQQAEQLVAPRSAWHSSPLFKPGSALLVEDGGLSQTQKQQLYLDGHVVLPGVLSPETVERTVSALARIDELEAEFARTAMGQRKAEIRQRLEQPQRLSPAERQELQRELNSWGADGGHGMRMGIGQVVAEHDEYLESIVGHPQMLALARSVLGDELRFDHQCTSSGRHAGNAGMGYHSHNYADEHPQIGYIRVFFYLNGFRLEDGNLKTVPGSHLFRNDTGSGRTDAEIMAWAAGKRHPVTGKPLAIRKLACPPGSVVVMWTHATHGVDP
;
A
#
# COMPACT_ATOMS: atom_id res chain seq x y z
N MET A 1 -21.80 37.30 15.93
CA MET A 1 -21.89 35.88 16.35
C MET A 1 -22.12 35.09 15.07
N SER A 2 -21.12 34.33 14.60
CA SER A 2 -21.28 33.47 13.42
C SER A 2 -22.39 32.43 13.72
N ASN A 3 -23.35 32.27 12.80
CA ASN A 3 -24.47 31.36 12.99
C ASN A 3 -23.95 29.91 12.99
N LEU A 4 -24.59 29.01 13.76
CA LEU A 4 -24.15 27.61 13.88
C LEU A 4 -24.00 26.93 12.51
N THR A 5 -24.86 27.29 11.56
CA THR A 5 -24.81 26.82 10.16
C THR A 5 -23.56 27.30 9.42
N ASP A 6 -23.11 28.54 9.63
CA ASP A 6 -21.92 29.08 8.98
C ASP A 6 -20.67 28.36 9.50
N ARG A 7 -20.62 28.07 10.81
CA ARG A 7 -19.52 27.30 11.43
C ARG A 7 -19.43 25.87 10.90
N ILE A 8 -20.57 25.20 10.68
CA ILE A 8 -20.62 23.85 10.11
C ILE A 8 -20.10 23.84 8.68
N VAL A 9 -20.49 24.82 7.87
CA VAL A 9 -20.03 24.95 6.47
C VAL A 9 -18.54 25.26 6.42
N GLU A 10 -18.03 26.14 7.29
CA GLU A 10 -16.59 26.44 7.39
C GLU A 10 -15.78 25.20 7.81
N GLU A 11 -16.25 24.44 8.80
CA GLU A 11 -15.60 23.19 9.24
C GLU A 11 -15.59 22.13 8.13
N GLN A 12 -16.67 22.02 7.36
CA GLN A 12 -16.74 21.12 6.21
C GLN A 12 -15.77 21.53 5.11
N GLN A 13 -15.73 22.82 4.74
CA GLN A 13 -14.80 23.32 3.73
C GLN A 13 -13.34 23.12 4.15
N GLN A 14 -13.01 23.35 5.42
CA GLN A 14 -11.68 23.11 5.95
C GLN A 14 -11.31 21.61 5.87
N ALA A 15 -12.23 20.72 6.21
CA ALA A 15 -12.01 19.28 6.09
C ALA A 15 -11.83 18.85 4.63
N GLU A 16 -12.62 19.39 3.70
CA GLU A 16 -12.51 19.13 2.26
C GLU A 16 -11.17 19.62 1.68
N GLN A 17 -10.67 20.77 2.11
CA GLN A 17 -9.36 21.30 1.70
C GLN A 17 -8.20 20.41 2.17
N LEU A 18 -8.32 19.74 3.32
CA LEU A 18 -7.28 18.82 3.81
C LEU A 18 -7.19 17.54 2.95
N VAL A 19 -8.31 17.07 2.40
CA VAL A 19 -8.37 15.87 1.53
C VAL A 19 -8.20 16.19 0.05
N ALA A 20 -8.18 17.47 -0.34
CA ALA A 20 -7.96 17.86 -1.71
C ALA A 20 -6.49 17.60 -2.13
N PRO A 21 -6.25 17.07 -3.35
CA PRO A 21 -4.91 16.96 -3.91
C PRO A 21 -4.25 18.34 -3.97
N ARG A 22 -3.00 18.43 -3.50
CA ARG A 22 -2.23 19.68 -3.47
C ARG A 22 -1.35 19.87 -4.70
N SER A 23 -1.06 18.81 -5.46
CA SER A 23 -0.27 18.91 -6.67
C SER A 23 -1.05 18.56 -7.93
N ALA A 24 -0.83 19.38 -8.96
CA ALA A 24 -0.98 18.97 -10.34
C ALA A 24 0.38 18.43 -10.77
N TRP A 25 0.40 17.27 -11.44
CA TRP A 25 1.60 16.59 -11.91
C TRP A 25 2.59 17.53 -12.60
N HIS A 26 3.80 17.73 -12.05
CA HIS A 26 4.85 18.50 -12.73
C HIS A 26 6.28 17.93 -12.60
N SER A 27 7.00 18.22 -13.69
CA SER A 27 8.35 17.83 -14.08
C SER A 27 9.46 18.61 -13.35
N SER A 28 10.31 17.88 -12.60
CA SER A 28 11.70 18.25 -12.31
C SER A 28 12.50 17.00 -11.88
N PRO A 29 13.79 16.86 -12.22
CA PRO A 29 14.59 15.72 -11.78
C PRO A 29 14.98 15.88 -10.30
N LEU A 30 14.60 14.89 -9.48
CA LEU A 30 14.45 15.05 -8.02
C LEU A 30 15.61 14.49 -7.16
N PHE A 31 16.72 14.10 -7.77
CA PHE A 31 17.86 13.53 -7.04
C PHE A 31 19.19 14.09 -7.55
N LYS A 32 20.06 14.48 -6.61
CA LYS A 32 21.48 14.72 -6.90
C LYS A 32 22.18 13.37 -7.08
N PRO A 33 23.27 13.28 -7.87
CA PRO A 33 24.07 12.06 -7.98
C PRO A 33 24.48 11.57 -6.58
N GLY A 34 24.01 10.37 -6.20
CA GLY A 34 24.29 9.74 -4.90
C GLY A 34 23.11 9.58 -3.93
N SER A 35 21.97 10.24 -4.15
CA SER A 35 20.80 10.20 -3.25
C SER A 35 19.79 9.07 -3.57
N ALA A 36 20.22 8.01 -4.24
CA ALA A 36 19.37 7.19 -5.09
C ALA A 36 18.93 5.84 -4.44
N LEU A 37 17.84 5.26 -4.96
CA LEU A 37 17.60 3.81 -4.95
C LEU A 37 18.81 3.15 -5.63
N LEU A 38 19.71 2.50 -4.90
CA LEU A 38 20.96 1.94 -5.43
C LEU A 38 20.77 0.67 -6.28
N VAL A 39 19.72 0.63 -7.10
CA VAL A 39 19.58 -0.38 -8.16
C VAL A 39 20.51 0.04 -9.30
N GLU A 40 21.80 -0.28 -9.18
CA GLU A 40 22.81 -0.02 -10.20
C GLU A 40 22.33 -0.56 -11.57
N ASP A 41 22.44 0.27 -12.62
CA ASP A 41 22.08 -0.02 -14.01
C ASP A 41 20.60 -0.31 -14.37
N GLY A 42 19.64 0.08 -13.53
CA GLY A 42 18.28 0.40 -14.02
C GLY A 42 17.26 -0.74 -14.08
N GLY A 43 17.29 -1.70 -13.15
CA GLY A 43 16.17 -2.62 -12.96
C GLY A 43 16.52 -3.89 -12.18
N LEU A 44 15.56 -4.82 -12.10
CA LEU A 44 15.82 -6.14 -11.52
C LEU A 44 16.80 -6.93 -12.39
N SER A 45 17.78 -7.61 -11.77
CA SER A 45 18.63 -8.59 -12.43
C SER A 45 17.84 -9.81 -12.92
N GLN A 46 18.41 -10.62 -13.81
CA GLN A 46 17.73 -11.84 -14.29
C GLN A 46 17.39 -12.80 -13.15
N THR A 47 18.29 -12.95 -12.17
CA THR A 47 18.03 -13.77 -10.97
C THR A 47 16.86 -13.20 -10.14
N GLN A 48 16.81 -11.87 -9.98
CA GLN A 48 15.72 -11.21 -9.25
C GLN A 48 14.38 -11.31 -10.00
N LYS A 49 14.39 -11.20 -11.33
CA LYS A 49 13.20 -11.43 -12.17
C LYS A 49 12.70 -12.87 -12.06
N GLN A 50 13.62 -13.84 -12.09
CA GLN A 50 13.29 -15.25 -11.89
C GLN A 50 12.70 -15.49 -10.49
N GLN A 51 13.25 -14.85 -9.47
CA GLN A 51 12.70 -14.91 -8.11
C GLN A 51 11.30 -14.31 -8.05
N LEU A 52 11.08 -13.11 -8.61
CA LEU A 52 9.76 -12.48 -8.68
C LEU A 52 8.74 -13.36 -9.42
N TYR A 53 9.15 -14.01 -10.51
CA TYR A 53 8.32 -14.95 -11.27
C TYR A 53 7.91 -16.18 -10.43
N LEU A 54 8.86 -16.78 -9.70
CA LEU A 54 8.61 -17.98 -8.90
C LEU A 54 7.89 -17.66 -7.59
N ASP A 55 8.42 -16.72 -6.82
CA ASP A 55 7.98 -16.48 -5.45
C ASP A 55 6.86 -15.42 -5.35
N GLY A 56 6.55 -14.72 -6.43
CA GLY A 56 5.56 -13.64 -6.42
C GLY A 56 6.09 -12.32 -5.88
N HIS A 57 7.33 -12.31 -5.35
CA HIS A 57 7.99 -11.14 -4.80
C HIS A 57 9.51 -11.27 -4.86
N VAL A 58 10.21 -10.15 -4.70
CA VAL A 58 11.67 -10.07 -4.52
C VAL A 58 12.01 -8.98 -3.52
N VAL A 59 12.96 -9.26 -2.62
CA VAL A 59 13.49 -8.30 -1.65
C VAL A 59 14.79 -7.70 -2.19
N LEU A 60 14.87 -6.39 -2.19
CA LEU A 60 16.05 -5.58 -2.52
C LEU A 60 16.59 -4.99 -1.21
N PRO A 61 17.59 -5.65 -0.58
CA PRO A 61 18.01 -5.30 0.77
C PRO A 61 18.82 -4.00 0.80
N GLY A 62 18.43 -3.04 1.64
CA GLY A 62 19.22 -1.84 1.94
C GLY A 62 19.53 -0.96 0.72
N VAL A 63 18.67 -0.97 -0.31
CA VAL A 63 18.88 -0.21 -1.55
C VAL A 63 18.57 1.27 -1.41
N LEU A 64 17.85 1.70 -0.38
CA LEU A 64 17.61 3.12 -0.11
C LEU A 64 18.81 3.71 0.64
N SER A 65 19.32 4.84 0.16
CA SER A 65 20.34 5.58 0.89
C SER A 65 19.80 6.09 2.24
N PRO A 66 20.66 6.28 3.26
CA PRO A 66 20.23 6.87 4.54
C PRO A 66 19.51 8.21 4.38
N GLU A 67 19.98 9.06 3.45
CA GLU A 67 19.33 10.34 3.11
C GLU A 67 17.91 10.13 2.56
N THR A 68 17.72 9.15 1.66
CA THR A 68 16.39 8.81 1.12
C THR A 68 15.46 8.34 2.23
N VAL A 69 15.96 7.50 3.13
CA VAL A 69 15.19 7.02 4.29
C VAL A 69 14.76 8.21 5.14
N GLU A 70 15.67 9.09 5.52
CA GLU A 70 15.40 10.27 6.35
C GLU A 70 14.36 11.19 5.70
N ARG A 71 14.54 11.57 4.44
CA ARG A 71 13.60 12.45 3.71
C ARG A 71 12.21 11.84 3.60
N THR A 72 12.13 10.52 3.37
CA THR A 72 10.85 9.81 3.29
C THR A 72 10.17 9.74 4.63
N VAL A 73 10.91 9.48 5.72
CA VAL A 73 10.35 9.52 7.08
C VAL A 73 9.81 10.92 7.40
N SER A 74 10.56 11.99 7.08
CA SER A 74 10.09 13.36 7.30
C SER A 74 8.83 13.70 6.50
N ALA A 75 8.71 13.19 5.27
CA ALA A 75 7.51 13.39 4.46
C ALA A 75 6.30 12.63 5.02
N LEU A 76 6.51 11.38 5.45
CA LEU A 76 5.46 10.59 6.11
C LEU A 76 5.01 11.22 7.43
N ALA A 77 5.91 11.85 8.19
CA ALA A 77 5.54 12.57 9.42
C ALA A 77 4.58 13.74 9.12
N ARG A 78 4.78 14.47 8.01
CA ARG A 78 3.84 15.51 7.57
C ARG A 78 2.48 14.91 7.19
N ILE A 79 2.48 13.76 6.50
CA ILE A 79 1.24 13.03 6.20
C ILE A 79 0.51 12.64 7.50
N ASP A 80 1.24 12.13 8.51
CA ASP A 80 0.66 11.77 9.80
C ASP A 80 0.07 13.00 10.53
N GLU A 81 0.72 14.16 10.44
CA GLU A 81 0.19 15.43 10.95
C GLU A 81 -1.10 15.83 10.24
N LEU A 82 -1.14 15.73 8.91
CA LEU A 82 -2.34 15.98 8.11
C LEU A 82 -3.48 15.02 8.47
N GLU A 83 -3.20 13.73 8.65
CA GLU A 83 -4.19 12.74 9.08
C GLU A 83 -4.71 13.05 10.50
N ALA A 84 -3.82 13.48 11.41
CA ALA A 84 -4.20 13.87 12.75
C ALA A 84 -5.05 15.15 12.77
N GLU A 85 -4.74 16.14 11.92
CA GLU A 85 -5.57 17.33 11.70
C GLU A 85 -6.95 16.94 11.19
N PHE A 86 -6.99 16.11 10.15
CA PHE A 86 -8.23 15.60 9.59
C PHE A 86 -9.07 14.86 10.65
N ALA A 87 -8.45 14.00 11.45
CA ALA A 87 -9.12 13.23 12.51
C ALA A 87 -9.77 14.11 13.58
N ARG A 88 -9.28 15.36 13.79
CA ARG A 88 -9.87 16.31 14.75
C ARG A 88 -11.12 17.02 14.20
N THR A 89 -11.33 17.02 12.89
CA THR A 89 -12.53 17.62 12.27
C THR A 89 -13.79 16.80 12.55
N ALA A 90 -14.97 17.42 12.43
CA ALA A 90 -16.24 16.69 12.55
C ALA A 90 -16.35 15.54 11.53
N MET A 91 -15.85 15.74 10.31
CA MET A 91 -15.81 14.70 9.26
C MET A 91 -14.86 13.56 9.64
N GLY A 92 -13.68 13.86 10.19
CA GLY A 92 -12.73 12.86 10.68
C GLY A 92 -13.29 12.02 11.83
N GLN A 93 -13.94 12.66 12.80
CA GLN A 93 -14.60 11.99 13.92
C GLN A 93 -15.73 11.07 13.43
N ARG A 94 -16.56 11.56 12.49
CA ARG A 94 -17.61 10.75 11.86
C ARG A 94 -17.03 9.56 11.10
N LYS A 95 -15.93 9.74 10.36
CA LYS A 95 -15.22 8.66 9.67
C LYS A 95 -14.74 7.57 10.63
N ALA A 96 -14.19 7.96 11.78
CA ALA A 96 -13.78 7.03 12.82
C ALA A 96 -14.96 6.24 13.40
N GLU A 97 -16.09 6.92 13.70
CA GLU A 97 -17.32 6.28 14.18
C GLU A 97 -17.85 5.23 13.18
N ILE A 98 -17.93 5.59 11.90
CA ILE A 98 -18.40 4.69 10.84
C ILE A 98 -17.51 3.44 10.75
N ARG A 99 -16.18 3.61 10.74
CA ARG A 99 -15.23 2.49 10.69
C ARG A 99 -15.41 1.54 11.88
N GLN A 100 -15.51 2.09 13.10
CA GLN A 100 -15.74 1.30 14.31
C GLN A 100 -17.02 0.47 14.25
N ARG A 101 -18.11 1.04 13.69
CA ARG A 101 -19.37 0.32 13.50
C ARG A 101 -19.23 -0.82 12.48
N LEU A 102 -18.53 -0.58 11.37
CA LEU A 102 -18.32 -1.57 10.31
C LEU A 102 -17.44 -2.75 10.77
N GLU A 103 -16.55 -2.54 11.74
CA GLU A 103 -15.75 -3.60 12.38
C GLU A 103 -16.60 -4.56 13.24
N GLN A 104 -17.84 -4.19 13.55
CA GLN A 104 -18.79 -4.99 14.32
C GLN A 104 -19.98 -5.42 13.45
N PRO A 105 -19.75 -6.16 12.34
CA PRO A 105 -20.77 -6.38 11.30
C PRO A 105 -22.02 -7.10 11.82
N GLN A 106 -21.88 -7.94 12.84
CA GLN A 106 -22.99 -8.60 13.55
C GLN A 106 -23.99 -7.63 14.23
N ARG A 107 -23.65 -6.35 14.37
CA ARG A 107 -24.51 -5.31 14.96
C ARG A 107 -25.21 -4.42 13.92
N LEU A 108 -25.04 -4.70 12.63
CA LEU A 108 -25.59 -3.90 11.54
C LEU A 108 -26.44 -4.77 10.61
N SER A 109 -27.60 -4.27 10.20
CA SER A 109 -28.32 -4.85 9.07
C SER A 109 -27.54 -4.65 7.75
N PRO A 110 -27.79 -5.48 6.71
CA PRO A 110 -27.17 -5.28 5.40
C PRO A 110 -27.41 -3.89 4.81
N ALA A 111 -28.61 -3.31 5.02
CA ALA A 111 -28.96 -1.99 4.52
C ALA A 111 -28.18 -0.88 5.24
N GLU A 112 -28.09 -0.93 6.58
CA GLU A 112 -27.28 0.02 7.35
C GLU A 112 -25.81 -0.07 6.98
N ARG A 113 -25.30 -1.29 6.79
CA ARG A 113 -23.92 -1.49 6.34
C ARG A 113 -23.67 -0.84 4.98
N GLN A 114 -24.60 -1.00 4.04
CA GLN A 114 -24.50 -0.39 2.72
C GLN A 114 -24.56 1.14 2.77
N GLU A 115 -25.41 1.72 3.63
CA GLU A 115 -25.49 3.17 3.82
C GLU A 115 -24.19 3.72 4.41
N LEU A 116 -23.70 3.13 5.51
CA LEU A 116 -22.45 3.52 6.14
C LEU A 116 -21.25 3.39 5.19
N GLN A 117 -21.24 2.35 4.36
CA GLN A 117 -20.21 2.18 3.33
C GLN A 117 -20.31 3.26 2.24
N ARG A 118 -21.53 3.63 1.81
CA ARG A 118 -21.73 4.73 0.85
C ARG A 118 -21.29 6.07 1.42
N GLU A 119 -21.64 6.37 2.67
CA GLU A 119 -21.19 7.57 3.38
C GLU A 119 -19.66 7.61 3.46
N LEU A 120 -19.03 6.50 3.88
CA LEU A 120 -17.57 6.40 3.94
C LEU A 120 -16.89 6.61 2.58
N ASN A 121 -17.47 6.04 1.52
CA ASN A 121 -16.96 6.17 0.15
C ASN A 121 -17.21 7.56 -0.46
N SER A 122 -18.02 8.41 0.19
CA SER A 122 -18.28 9.77 -0.26
C SER A 122 -17.20 10.79 0.16
N TRP A 123 -16.27 10.39 1.04
CA TRP A 123 -15.19 11.24 1.55
C TRP A 123 -13.81 10.81 1.07
N GLY A 124 -12.98 11.77 0.65
CA GLY A 124 -11.61 11.51 0.21
C GLY A 124 -11.22 12.28 -1.04
N ALA A 125 -9.96 12.13 -1.43
CA ALA A 125 -9.51 12.47 -2.77
C ALA A 125 -10.15 11.52 -3.79
N ASP A 126 -10.28 11.95 -5.05
CA ASP A 126 -10.72 11.07 -6.14
C ASP A 126 -9.58 10.10 -6.47
N GLY A 127 -9.70 8.85 -6.02
CA GLY A 127 -8.73 7.79 -6.32
C GLY A 127 -8.95 7.14 -7.69
N GLY A 128 -9.85 7.68 -8.52
CA GLY A 128 -10.34 7.06 -9.74
C GLY A 128 -11.35 5.94 -9.48
N HIS A 129 -12.02 5.48 -10.56
CA HIS A 129 -13.01 4.39 -10.53
C HIS A 129 -14.18 4.57 -9.55
N GLY A 130 -14.47 5.81 -9.14
CA GLY A 130 -15.57 6.15 -8.22
C GLY A 130 -15.31 5.81 -6.74
N MET A 131 -14.06 5.47 -6.37
CA MET A 131 -13.67 5.25 -4.97
C MET A 131 -12.92 6.46 -4.45
N ARG A 132 -13.38 7.04 -3.33
CA ARG A 132 -12.67 8.12 -2.66
C ARG A 132 -11.68 7.57 -1.64
N MET A 133 -10.46 8.10 -1.70
CA MET A 133 -9.31 7.62 -0.93
C MET A 133 -8.96 8.60 0.19
N GLY A 134 -8.60 8.08 1.37
CA GLY A 134 -8.10 8.92 2.45
C GLY A 134 -6.68 9.44 2.18
N ILE A 135 -6.25 10.44 2.95
CA ILE A 135 -4.91 11.07 2.85
C ILE A 135 -3.80 10.01 2.83
N GLY A 136 -3.78 9.07 3.78
CA GLY A 136 -2.80 7.98 3.83
C GLY A 136 -2.87 6.98 2.67
N GLN A 137 -3.91 7.02 1.84
CA GLN A 137 -4.08 6.12 0.69
C GLN A 137 -3.65 6.76 -0.64
N VAL A 138 -3.45 8.08 -0.68
CA VAL A 138 -3.01 8.86 -1.84
C VAL A 138 -1.92 9.87 -1.45
N VAL A 139 -0.90 9.41 -0.73
CA VAL A 139 0.10 10.29 -0.10
C VAL A 139 0.90 11.14 -1.10
N ALA A 140 1.05 10.65 -2.34
CA ALA A 140 1.68 11.40 -3.42
C ALA A 140 0.98 12.74 -3.68
N GLU A 141 -0.35 12.77 -3.56
CA GLU A 141 -1.14 13.98 -3.83
C GLU A 141 -1.01 15.04 -2.74
N HIS A 142 -0.46 14.68 -1.58
CA HIS A 142 -0.41 15.53 -0.40
C HIS A 142 1.00 16.01 -0.02
N ASP A 143 2.05 15.43 -0.61
CA ASP A 143 3.44 15.81 -0.34
C ASP A 143 4.31 15.75 -1.60
N GLU A 144 4.90 16.89 -1.97
CA GLU A 144 5.71 17.04 -3.19
C GLU A 144 6.89 16.06 -3.26
N TYR A 145 7.49 15.69 -2.11
CA TYR A 145 8.59 14.74 -2.09
C TYR A 145 8.09 13.30 -2.30
N LEU A 146 6.90 12.94 -1.80
CA LEU A 146 6.32 11.62 -2.05
C LEU A 146 5.87 11.48 -3.51
N GLU A 147 5.21 12.50 -4.06
CA GLU A 147 4.89 12.58 -5.51
C GLU A 147 6.14 12.35 -6.36
N SER A 148 7.21 13.05 -5.98
CA SER A 148 8.52 13.00 -6.61
C SER A 148 9.09 11.59 -6.77
N ILE A 149 8.78 10.66 -5.86
CA ILE A 149 9.29 9.29 -5.90
C ILE A 149 8.65 8.52 -7.07
N VAL A 150 7.38 8.80 -7.39
CA VAL A 150 6.61 8.10 -8.43
C VAL A 150 7.27 8.23 -9.80
N GLY A 151 7.68 9.45 -10.16
CA GLY A 151 8.33 9.76 -11.43
C GLY A 151 9.84 9.54 -11.46
N HIS A 152 10.43 9.02 -10.38
CA HIS A 152 11.89 8.95 -10.27
C HIS A 152 12.49 7.99 -11.31
N PRO A 153 13.59 8.34 -12.04
CA PRO A 153 14.16 7.46 -13.07
C PRO A 153 14.47 6.04 -12.60
N GLN A 154 14.93 5.85 -11.36
CA GLN A 154 15.20 4.50 -10.84
C GLN A 154 13.93 3.74 -10.47
N MET A 155 12.89 4.43 -10.00
CA MET A 155 11.58 3.83 -9.76
C MET A 155 10.94 3.40 -11.08
N LEU A 156 11.01 4.26 -12.10
CA LEU A 156 10.56 3.94 -13.45
C LEU A 156 11.38 2.81 -14.07
N ALA A 157 12.70 2.81 -13.93
CA ALA A 157 13.56 1.75 -14.45
C ALA A 157 13.26 0.40 -13.77
N LEU A 158 13.06 0.40 -12.45
CA LEU A 158 12.59 -0.77 -11.70
C LEU A 158 11.26 -1.29 -12.25
N ALA A 159 10.25 -0.42 -12.37
CA ALA A 159 8.93 -0.79 -12.88
C ALA A 159 8.99 -1.30 -14.33
N ARG A 160 9.71 -0.60 -15.22
CA ARG A 160 9.89 -1.01 -16.64
C ARG A 160 10.58 -2.35 -16.77
N SER A 161 11.52 -2.65 -15.88
CA SER A 161 12.22 -3.95 -15.89
C SER A 161 11.28 -5.14 -15.66
N VAL A 162 10.10 -4.90 -15.07
CA VAL A 162 9.08 -5.91 -14.78
C VAL A 162 7.88 -5.84 -15.73
N LEU A 163 7.35 -4.64 -15.96
CA LEU A 163 6.08 -4.42 -16.67
C LEU A 163 6.26 -4.01 -18.15
N GLY A 164 7.48 -3.66 -18.57
CA GLY A 164 7.73 -3.06 -19.87
C GLY A 164 7.57 -1.54 -19.87
N ASP A 165 7.65 -0.92 -21.05
CA ASP A 165 7.76 0.54 -21.17
C ASP A 165 6.45 1.30 -20.95
N GLU A 166 5.32 0.65 -21.22
CA GLU A 166 3.97 1.22 -21.04
C GLU A 166 3.52 1.08 -19.58
N LEU A 167 3.79 2.11 -18.80
CA LEU A 167 3.47 2.16 -17.38
C LEU A 167 2.30 3.09 -17.08
N ARG A 168 1.51 2.70 -16.08
CA ARG A 168 0.57 3.59 -15.40
C ARG A 168 0.82 3.53 -13.90
N PHE A 169 0.79 4.68 -13.27
CA PHE A 169 0.73 4.79 -11.82
C PHE A 169 -0.73 4.68 -11.38
N ASP A 170 -0.95 3.94 -10.30
CA ASP A 170 -2.27 3.77 -9.69
C ASP A 170 -2.41 4.70 -8.48
N HIS A 171 -1.79 4.34 -7.35
CA HIS A 171 -1.73 5.18 -6.17
C HIS A 171 -0.49 4.89 -5.31
N GLN A 172 -0.18 5.80 -4.39
CA GLN A 172 0.84 5.62 -3.35
C GLN A 172 0.16 5.73 -2.00
N CYS A 173 0.31 4.70 -1.17
CA CYS A 173 -0.25 4.67 0.17
C CYS A 173 0.85 4.49 1.21
N THR A 174 0.59 4.98 2.41
CA THR A 174 1.37 4.69 3.61
C THR A 174 0.60 3.73 4.51
N SER A 175 1.36 2.98 5.30
CA SER A 175 0.87 2.29 6.48
C SER A 175 1.68 2.80 7.67
N SER A 176 1.58 4.09 7.95
CA SER A 176 2.16 4.69 9.14
C SER A 176 1.43 4.20 10.41
N GLY A 177 2.12 4.22 11.55
CA GLY A 177 1.50 3.90 12.84
C GLY A 177 1.46 2.42 13.24
N ARG A 178 2.43 1.59 12.80
CA ARG A 178 2.64 0.27 13.45
C ARG A 178 3.22 0.47 14.84
N HIS A 179 2.33 0.74 15.79
CA HIS A 179 2.66 0.84 17.21
C HIS A 179 2.78 -0.56 17.81
N ALA A 180 3.43 -0.67 18.97
CA ALA A 180 3.47 -1.91 19.72
C ALA A 180 2.04 -2.42 20.00
N GLY A 181 1.79 -3.70 19.70
CA GLY A 181 0.46 -4.30 19.83
C GLY A 181 -0.45 -4.12 18.60
N ASN A 182 0.08 -3.72 17.45
CA ASN A 182 -0.66 -3.78 16.18
C ASN A 182 -1.13 -5.23 15.93
N ALA A 183 -2.35 -5.42 15.43
CA ALA A 183 -2.90 -6.76 15.18
C ALA A 183 -2.34 -7.43 13.91
N GLY A 184 -1.47 -6.72 13.18
CA GLY A 184 -0.97 -7.12 11.87
C GLY A 184 -2.06 -6.99 10.80
N MET A 185 -1.89 -7.74 9.72
CA MET A 185 -2.85 -7.79 8.63
C MET A 185 -3.04 -9.23 8.19
N GLY A 186 -4.30 -9.64 8.10
CA GLY A 186 -4.64 -10.93 7.52
C GLY A 186 -4.09 -11.09 6.11
N TYR A 187 -3.96 -12.34 5.69
CA TYR A 187 -3.58 -12.68 4.34
C TYR A 187 -4.65 -12.27 3.35
N HIS A 188 -4.19 -11.53 2.35
CA HIS A 188 -5.00 -11.06 1.25
C HIS A 188 -4.13 -10.97 0.00
N SER A 189 -4.80 -10.78 -1.12
CA SER A 189 -4.24 -10.32 -2.37
C SER A 189 -5.13 -9.18 -2.86
N HIS A 190 -4.67 -8.43 -3.85
CA HIS A 190 -5.49 -7.43 -4.47
C HIS A 190 -5.90 -7.90 -5.87
N ASN A 191 -7.20 -7.86 -6.12
CA ASN A 191 -7.75 -8.17 -7.44
C ASN A 191 -7.57 -6.95 -8.32
N TYR A 192 -6.76 -7.12 -9.35
CA TYR A 192 -6.70 -6.21 -10.48
C TYR A 192 -6.12 -7.02 -11.63
N ALA A 193 -6.78 -7.00 -12.78
CA ALA A 193 -6.58 -7.86 -13.95
C ALA A 193 -7.45 -9.13 -14.06
N ASP A 194 -8.46 -9.35 -13.21
CA ASP A 194 -9.43 -10.45 -13.43
C ASP A 194 -10.16 -10.30 -14.79
N GLU A 195 -10.47 -9.06 -15.18
CA GLU A 195 -11.06 -8.74 -16.47
C GLU A 195 -10.02 -8.52 -17.59
N HIS A 196 -8.75 -8.28 -17.22
CA HIS A 196 -7.67 -7.89 -18.13
C HIS A 196 -6.35 -8.61 -17.80
N PRO A 197 -6.28 -9.95 -17.90
CA PRO A 197 -5.14 -10.76 -17.45
C PRO A 197 -3.82 -10.47 -18.18
N GLN A 198 -3.87 -9.71 -19.28
CA GLN A 198 -2.72 -9.21 -20.01
C GLN A 198 -1.98 -8.06 -19.32
N ILE A 199 -2.62 -7.38 -18.35
CA ILE A 199 -2.02 -6.23 -17.65
C ILE A 199 -1.28 -6.73 -16.42
N GLY A 200 0.03 -6.49 -16.38
CA GLY A 200 0.83 -6.72 -15.18
C GLY A 200 0.61 -5.61 -14.15
N TYR A 201 0.50 -5.98 -12.88
CA TYR A 201 0.42 -5.02 -11.78
C TYR A 201 1.32 -5.47 -10.64
N ILE A 202 2.29 -4.63 -10.32
CA ILE A 202 3.18 -4.78 -9.17
C ILE A 202 2.94 -3.71 -8.11
N ARG A 203 3.27 -4.07 -6.88
CA ARG A 203 3.46 -3.16 -5.75
C ARG A 203 4.95 -3.06 -5.45
N VAL A 204 5.37 -1.86 -5.05
CA VAL A 204 6.74 -1.59 -4.61
C VAL A 204 6.67 -1.03 -3.19
N PHE A 205 7.04 -1.84 -2.21
CA PHE A 205 6.99 -1.49 -0.79
C PHE A 205 8.34 -0.95 -0.34
N PHE A 206 8.33 0.19 0.33
CA PHE A 206 9.51 0.83 0.90
C PHE A 206 9.56 0.54 2.40
N TYR A 207 10.50 -0.28 2.83
CA TYR A 207 10.70 -0.62 4.24
C TYR A 207 11.81 0.24 4.82
N LEU A 208 11.44 1.45 5.21
CA LEU A 208 12.35 2.47 5.74
C LEU A 208 13.11 1.97 6.98
N ASN A 209 12.40 1.36 7.93
CA ASN A 209 12.98 0.82 9.16
C ASN A 209 13.41 -0.65 9.05
N GLY A 210 13.10 -1.32 7.94
CA GLY A 210 13.24 -2.77 7.84
C GLY A 210 12.32 -3.51 8.82
N PHE A 211 12.56 -4.81 8.99
CA PHE A 211 11.89 -5.64 10.00
C PHE A 211 12.65 -6.95 10.18
N ARG A 212 12.62 -7.49 11.39
CA ARG A 212 13.13 -8.83 11.71
C ARG A 212 12.00 -9.85 11.72
N LEU A 213 12.35 -11.14 11.77
CA LEU A 213 11.36 -12.15 12.08
C LEU A 213 10.75 -11.85 13.46
N GLU A 214 9.44 -12.04 13.60
CA GLU A 214 8.66 -11.80 14.82
C GLU A 214 8.53 -10.31 15.20
N ASP A 215 8.83 -9.41 14.27
CA ASP A 215 8.76 -7.94 14.44
C ASP A 215 7.81 -7.35 13.40
N GLY A 216 6.54 -7.78 13.43
CA GLY A 216 5.52 -7.34 12.47
C GLY A 216 5.89 -7.64 11.00
N ASN A 217 6.63 -8.71 10.73
CA ASN A 217 7.20 -8.97 9.41
C ASN A 217 6.16 -9.22 8.32
N LEU A 218 6.51 -8.86 7.08
CA LEU A 218 5.79 -9.29 5.88
C LEU A 218 5.84 -10.82 5.76
N LYS A 219 4.68 -11.43 5.56
CA LYS A 219 4.50 -12.85 5.28
C LYS A 219 3.94 -13.03 3.88
N THR A 220 4.39 -14.06 3.19
CA THR A 220 3.97 -14.36 1.82
C THR A 220 3.69 -15.84 1.66
N VAL A 221 2.96 -16.22 0.61
CA VAL A 221 2.88 -17.60 0.14
C VAL A 221 3.51 -17.67 -1.27
N PRO A 222 4.78 -18.04 -1.40
CA PRO A 222 5.46 -18.09 -2.68
C PRO A 222 4.74 -18.95 -3.72
N GLY A 223 4.51 -18.40 -4.91
CA GLY A 223 3.78 -19.06 -6.00
C GLY A 223 2.26 -18.95 -5.93
N SER A 224 1.70 -18.31 -4.88
CA SER A 224 0.23 -18.07 -4.76
C SER A 224 -0.33 -17.23 -5.92
N HIS A 225 0.45 -16.28 -6.43
CA HIS A 225 0.09 -15.43 -7.58
C HIS A 225 -0.20 -16.25 -8.85
N LEU A 226 0.37 -17.44 -8.97
CA LEU A 226 0.16 -18.31 -10.14
C LEU A 226 -1.21 -18.98 -10.15
N PHE A 227 -2.01 -18.88 -9.07
CA PHE A 227 -3.37 -19.43 -8.99
C PHE A 227 -4.46 -18.45 -9.44
N ARG A 228 -4.09 -17.19 -9.74
CA ARG A 228 -4.93 -16.10 -10.30
C ARG A 228 -6.27 -15.88 -9.58
N ASN A 229 -7.25 -16.74 -9.83
CA ASN A 229 -8.64 -16.61 -9.37
C ASN A 229 -8.83 -16.96 -7.89
N ASP A 230 -7.94 -17.79 -7.33
CA ASP A 230 -7.96 -18.16 -5.91
C ASP A 230 -6.52 -18.18 -5.41
N THR A 231 -6.05 -17.04 -4.91
CA THR A 231 -4.70 -16.91 -4.35
C THR A 231 -4.70 -17.18 -2.83
N GLY A 232 -5.87 -17.37 -2.22
CA GLY A 232 -6.02 -17.59 -0.78
C GLY A 232 -6.15 -16.29 0.02
N SER A 233 -7.05 -16.31 1.00
CA SER A 233 -7.27 -15.22 1.96
C SER A 233 -7.60 -15.81 3.33
N GLY A 234 -7.19 -15.15 4.41
CA GLY A 234 -7.43 -15.63 5.77
C GLY A 234 -6.82 -14.72 6.82
N ARG A 235 -7.34 -14.72 8.04
CA ARG A 235 -6.79 -13.92 9.14
C ARG A 235 -5.60 -14.57 9.82
N THR A 236 -5.49 -15.89 9.72
CA THR A 236 -4.49 -16.69 10.45
C THR A 236 -3.63 -17.55 9.51
N ASP A 237 -2.44 -17.92 10.00
CA ASP A 237 -1.57 -18.87 9.30
C ASP A 237 -2.29 -20.23 9.07
N ALA A 238 -3.11 -20.67 10.02
CA ALA A 238 -3.86 -21.93 9.92
C ALA A 238 -4.87 -21.92 8.78
N GLU A 239 -5.62 -20.83 8.60
CA GLU A 239 -6.59 -20.67 7.50
C GLU A 239 -5.88 -20.68 6.14
N ILE A 240 -4.74 -20.00 6.03
CA ILE A 240 -3.94 -20.01 4.80
C ILE A 240 -3.31 -21.37 4.52
N MET A 241 -2.84 -22.08 5.53
CA MET A 241 -2.32 -23.43 5.34
C MET A 241 -3.43 -24.43 4.98
N ALA A 242 -4.65 -24.23 5.48
CA ALA A 242 -5.82 -25.01 5.06
C ALA A 242 -6.17 -24.74 3.59
N TRP A 243 -6.13 -23.48 3.15
CA TRP A 243 -6.26 -23.13 1.73
C TRP A 243 -5.14 -23.77 0.89
N ALA A 244 -3.89 -23.76 1.37
CA ALA A 244 -2.73 -24.32 0.68
C ALA A 244 -2.73 -25.87 0.65
N ALA A 245 -3.55 -26.53 1.46
CA ALA A 245 -3.55 -27.98 1.59
C ALA A 245 -3.82 -28.67 0.24
N GLY A 246 -2.94 -29.62 -0.12
CA GLY A 246 -3.01 -30.34 -1.39
C GLY A 246 -2.59 -29.53 -2.63
N LYS A 247 -2.41 -28.21 -2.52
CA LYS A 247 -1.89 -27.36 -3.61
C LYS A 247 -0.38 -27.51 -3.74
N ARG A 248 0.11 -27.38 -4.98
CA ARG A 248 1.54 -27.40 -5.32
C ARG A 248 1.88 -26.19 -6.16
N HIS A 249 3.05 -25.61 -5.92
CA HIS A 249 3.58 -24.52 -6.71
C HIS A 249 3.58 -24.90 -8.20
N PRO A 250 2.89 -24.15 -9.10
CA PRO A 250 2.70 -24.55 -10.49
C PRO A 250 3.99 -24.77 -11.29
N VAL A 251 5.05 -24.01 -11.00
CA VAL A 251 6.36 -24.16 -11.64
C VAL A 251 7.27 -25.21 -10.97
N THR A 252 7.40 -25.19 -9.64
CA THR A 252 8.40 -26.03 -8.94
C THR A 252 7.87 -27.37 -8.43
N GLY A 253 6.55 -27.57 -8.42
CA GLY A 253 5.90 -28.78 -7.89
C GLY A 253 5.95 -28.96 -6.37
N LYS A 254 6.65 -28.07 -5.65
CA LYS A 254 6.77 -28.10 -4.18
C LYS A 254 5.42 -27.73 -3.53
N PRO A 255 5.09 -28.29 -2.35
CA PRO A 255 3.94 -27.83 -1.57
C PRO A 255 4.04 -26.32 -1.30
N LEU A 256 2.90 -25.63 -1.31
CA LEU A 256 2.86 -24.23 -0.89
C LEU A 256 3.10 -24.13 0.63
N ALA A 257 3.82 -23.09 1.05
CA ALA A 257 4.12 -22.82 2.44
C ALA A 257 4.20 -21.32 2.70
N ILE A 258 3.87 -20.91 3.92
CA ILE A 258 4.08 -19.54 4.37
C ILE A 258 5.58 -19.27 4.47
N ARG A 259 6.01 -18.13 3.93
CA ARG A 259 7.36 -17.59 4.10
C ARG A 259 7.28 -16.26 4.81
N LYS A 260 7.84 -16.22 6.03
CA LYS A 260 8.09 -14.98 6.77
C LYS A 260 9.35 -14.33 6.24
N LEU A 261 9.30 -13.04 5.94
CA LEU A 261 10.43 -12.28 5.42
C LEU A 261 11.14 -11.54 6.55
N ALA A 262 12.36 -11.13 6.31
CA ALA A 262 13.07 -10.14 7.11
C ALA A 262 13.91 -9.29 6.16
N CYS A 263 14.07 -8.01 6.46
CA CYS A 263 14.91 -7.14 5.65
C CYS A 263 15.54 -6.02 6.50
N PRO A 264 16.76 -5.58 6.17
CA PRO A 264 17.39 -4.45 6.86
C PRO A 264 16.65 -3.13 6.56
N PRO A 265 16.89 -2.07 7.35
CA PRO A 265 16.44 -0.72 7.02
C PRO A 265 16.79 -0.29 5.59
N GLY A 266 15.93 0.51 4.99
CA GLY A 266 16.11 0.98 3.61
C GLY A 266 15.91 -0.10 2.55
N SER A 267 15.19 -1.18 2.84
CA SER A 267 14.91 -2.22 1.85
C SER A 267 13.68 -1.89 1.00
N VAL A 268 13.64 -2.44 -0.21
CA VAL A 268 12.46 -2.39 -1.08
C VAL A 268 11.98 -3.80 -1.38
N VAL A 269 10.67 -4.02 -1.40
CA VAL A 269 10.06 -5.28 -1.83
C VAL A 269 9.21 -5.02 -3.06
N VAL A 270 9.53 -5.68 -4.17
CA VAL A 270 8.70 -5.68 -5.38
C VAL A 270 7.86 -6.94 -5.37
N MET A 271 6.56 -6.81 -5.61
CA MET A 271 5.61 -7.92 -5.48
C MET A 271 4.54 -7.84 -6.55
N TRP A 272 4.12 -8.98 -7.10
CA TRP A 272 2.90 -9.05 -7.89
C TRP A 272 1.70 -8.75 -7.01
N THR A 273 0.83 -7.82 -7.43
CA THR A 273 -0.33 -7.35 -6.66
C THR A 273 -1.27 -8.48 -6.20
N HIS A 274 -1.33 -9.56 -6.98
CA HIS A 274 -2.13 -10.75 -6.71
C HIS A 274 -1.35 -11.86 -5.95
N ALA A 275 -0.13 -11.60 -5.47
CA ALA A 275 0.56 -12.50 -4.57
C ALA A 275 -0.04 -12.40 -3.17
N THR A 276 -0.34 -13.55 -2.56
CA THR A 276 -0.92 -13.59 -1.22
C THR A 276 0.12 -13.22 -0.18
N HIS A 277 -0.22 -12.20 0.59
CA HIS A 277 0.64 -11.64 1.61
C HIS A 277 -0.17 -11.17 2.82
N GLY A 278 0.49 -11.12 3.95
CA GLY A 278 -0.05 -10.67 5.22
C GLY A 278 1.06 -10.10 6.07
N VAL A 279 0.71 -9.65 7.26
CA VAL A 279 1.63 -8.99 8.18
C VAL A 279 1.43 -9.62 9.54
N ASP A 280 2.52 -10.08 10.16
CA ASP A 280 2.46 -10.53 11.55
C ASP A 280 2.07 -9.37 12.49
N PRO A 281 1.43 -9.67 13.64
CA PRO A 281 1.24 -8.70 14.72
C PRO A 281 2.55 -8.06 15.18
#